data_AF-A8RB37-F1
#
_entry.id   AF-A8RB37-F1
#
_cell.length_a   1.000
_cell.length_b   1.000
_cell.length_c   1.000
_cell.angle_alpha   90.00
_cell.angle_beta   90.00
_cell.angle_gamma   90.00
#
_symmetry.space_group_name_H-M   'P 1'
#
loop_
_entity.id
_entity.type
_entity.pdbx_description
1 polymer ?
#
loop_
_entity_poly.entity_id
_entity_poly.type
_entity_poly.pdbx_seq_one_letter_code
_entity_poly.pdbx_strand_id
1 'polypeptide(L)' 'MNAGHILENIVYLELLRQGYDVYVGKIDTFEVDFVAQNQKGNHYFQVALSVRDEKTLER' A
#
# COMPACT_ATOMS: atom_id res chain seq x y z
N MET A 1 13.32 5.79 -12.67
CA MET A 1 12.86 4.41 -12.90
C MET A 1 11.46 4.28 -12.30
N ASN A 2 10.48 3.79 -13.08
CA ASN A 2 9.06 3.70 -12.67
C ASN A 2 8.75 2.43 -11.84
N ALA A 3 9.77 1.74 -11.31
CA ALA A 3 9.61 0.43 -10.70
C ALA A 3 8.77 0.46 -9.40
N GLY A 4 8.87 1.53 -8.60
CA GLY A 4 8.02 1.73 -7.42
C GLY A 4 6.54 1.84 -7.78
N HIS A 5 6.20 2.73 -8.70
CA HIS A 5 4.82 2.90 -9.18
C HIS A 5 4.25 1.65 -9.88
N ILE A 6 5.08 0.88 -10.58
CA ILE A 6 4.64 -0.41 -11.15
C ILE A 6 4.29 -1.39 -10.03
N LEU A 7 5.10 -1.44 -8.97
CA LEU A 7 4.83 -2.31 -7.82
C LEU A 7 3.56 -1.87 -7.06
N GLU A 8 3.37 -0.57 -6.83
CA GLU A 8 2.14 -0.01 -6.26
C GLU A 8 0.90 -0.43 -7.07
N ASN A 9 0.96 -0.33 -8.40
CA ASN A 9 -0.13 -0.76 -9.27
C ASN A 9 -0.39 -2.28 -9.20
N ILE A 10 0.66 -3.10 -9.11
CA ILE A 10 0.51 -4.55 -8.95
C ILE A 10 -0.20 -4.85 -7.62
N VAL A 11 0.21 -4.20 -6.53
CA VAL A 11 -0.42 -4.36 -5.22
C VAL A 11 -1.89 -3.90 -5.26
N TYR A 12 -2.17 -2.75 -5.85
CA TYR A 12 -3.53 -2.23 -6.01
C TYR A 12 -4.45 -3.22 -6.74
N LEU A 13 -4.01 -3.73 -7.90
CA LEU A 13 -4.78 -4.69 -8.69
C LEU A 13 -4.99 -6.01 -7.96
N GLU A 14 -4.00 -6.48 -7.20
CA GLU A 14 -4.12 -7.69 -6.41
C GLU A 14 -5.14 -7.54 -5.27
N LEU A 15 -5.18 -6.39 -4.60
CA LEU A 15 -6.17 -6.10 -3.57
C LEU A 15 -7.60 -6.06 -4.15
N LEU A 16 -7.79 -5.41 -5.31
CA LEU A 16 -9.07 -5.46 -6.01
C LEU A 16 -9.46 -6.88 -6.41
N ARG A 17 -8.50 -7.68 -6.91
CA ARG A 17 -8.71 -9.08 -7.29
C ARG A 17 -9.16 -9.94 -6.11
N GLN A 18 -8.69 -9.65 -4.90
CA GLN A 18 -9.11 -10.32 -3.67
C GLN A 18 -10.46 -9.82 -3.12
N GLY A 19 -11.09 -8.84 -3.78
CA GLY A 19 -12.41 -8.33 -3.41
C GLY A 19 -12.38 -7.29 -2.29
N TYR A 20 -11.27 -6.59 -2.12
CA TYR A 20 -11.22 -5.43 -1.22
C TYR A 20 -11.73 -4.16 -1.91
N ASP A 21 -12.36 -3.30 -1.13
CA ASP A 21 -12.52 -1.88 -1.48
C ASP A 21 -11.21 -1.17 -1.14
N VAL A 22 -10.53 -0.62 -2.15
CA VAL A 22 -9.17 -0.06 -2.01
C VAL A 22 -9.18 1.46 -2.13
N TYR A 23 -8.60 2.13 -1.15
CA TYR A 23 -8.47 3.58 -1.05
C TYR A 23 -7.01 4.00 -0.92
N VAL A 24 -6.66 5.19 -1.39
CA VAL A 24 -5.34 5.80 -1.15
C VAL A 24 -5.41 6.61 0.13
N GLY A 25 -4.53 6.32 1.10
CA GLY A 25 -4.62 6.85 2.46
C GLY A 25 -3.69 8.02 2.72
N LYS A 26 -4.26 9.22 2.91
CA LYS A 26 -3.51 10.38 3.40
C LYS A 26 -4.28 10.99 4.57
N ILE A 27 -3.75 10.85 5.80
CA ILE A 27 -4.34 11.42 7.01
C ILE A 27 -3.28 12.29 7.69
N ASP A 28 -3.46 13.60 7.63
CA ASP A 28 -2.56 14.61 8.22
C ASP A 28 -1.09 14.39 7.82
N THR A 29 -0.24 13.98 8.77
CA THR A 29 1.19 13.69 8.56
C THR A 29 1.49 12.21 8.28
N PHE A 30 0.49 11.33 8.34
CA PHE A 30 0.63 9.90 8.10
C PHE A 30 0.10 9.56 6.70
N GLU A 31 0.97 9.03 5.86
CA GLU A 31 0.67 8.61 4.49
C GLU A 31 0.88 7.10 4.41
N VAL A 32 -0.16 6.39 3.96
CA VAL A 32 -0.11 4.94 3.65
C VAL A 32 -0.55 4.77 2.20
N ASP A 33 0.15 3.93 1.46
CA ASP A 33 -0.11 3.81 0.02
C ASP A 33 -1.53 3.30 -0.25
N PHE A 34 -1.98 2.28 0.50
CA PHE A 34 -3.35 1.74 0.37
C PHE A 34 -4.00 1.41 1.71
N VAL A 35 -5.30 1.69 1.78
CA VAL A 35 -6.23 1.17 2.77
C VAL A 35 -7.18 0.20 2.04
N ALA A 36 -7.14 -1.08 2.41
CA ALA A 36 -8.01 -2.11 1.85
C ALA A 36 -9.07 -2.52 2.87
N GLN A 37 -10.34 -2.40 2.51
CA GLN A 37 -11.47 -2.70 3.38
C GLN A 37 -12.24 -3.91 2.85
N ASN A 38 -12.68 -4.76 3.77
CA ASN A 38 -13.64 -5.82 3.49
C ASN A 38 -14.52 -6.06 4.73
N GLN A 39 -15.36 -7.10 4.70
CA GLN A 39 -16.25 -7.44 5.83
C GLN A 39 -15.52 -7.74 7.14
N LYS A 40 -14.21 -8.03 7.10
CA LYS A 40 -13.38 -8.30 8.28
C LYS A 40 -12.73 -7.03 8.85
N GLY A 41 -12.85 -5.89 8.16
CA GLY A 41 -12.33 -4.60 8.60
C GLY A 41 -11.24 -4.04 7.67
N ASN A 42 -10.45 -3.10 8.23
CA ASN A 42 -9.48 -2.32 7.49
C ASN A 42 -8.08 -2.96 7.56
N HIS A 43 -7.39 -2.96 6.43
CA HIS A 43 -6.00 -3.39 6.28
C HIS A 43 -5.20 -2.24 5.67
N TYR A 44 -3.99 -2.01 6.18
CA TYR A 44 -3.13 -0.90 5.76
C TYR A 44 -1.88 -1.48 5.08
N PHE A 45 -1.56 -0.98 3.89
CA PHE A 45 -0.44 -1.45 3.09
C PHE A 45 0.50 -0.30 2.75
N GLN A 46 1.78 -0.48 3.09
CA GLN A 46 2.89 0.36 2.63
C GLN A 46 3.74 -0.45 1.66
N VAL A 47 3.98 0.09 0.48
CA VAL A 47 4.69 -0.56 -0.62
C VAL A 47 6.09 0.04 -0.74
N ALA A 48 7.10 -0.83 -0.73
CA ALA A 48 8.48 -0.44 -0.93
C ALA A 48 9.16 -1.39 -1.93
N LEU A 49 9.89 -0.83 -2.90
CA LEU A 49 10.68 -1.62 -3.85
C LEU A 49 11.80 -2.40 -3.15
N SER A 50 12.30 -1.89 -2.02
CA SER A 50 13.28 -2.55 -1.18
C SER A 50 13.17 -2.06 0.26
N VAL A 51 13.40 -2.98 1.20
CA VAL A 51 13.51 -2.70 2.64
C VAL A 51 14.98 -2.61 3.11
N ARG A 52 15.93 -2.55 2.17
CA ARG A 52 17.37 -2.50 2.48
C ARG A 52 17.83 -1.15 3.01
N ASP A 53 17.05 -0.11 2.78
CA ASP A 53 17.26 1.17 3.43
C ASP A 53 16.63 1.09 4.82
N GLU A 54 17.46 1.24 5.86
CA GLU A 54 17.05 1.22 7.28
C GLU A 54 15.88 2.18 7.53
N LYS A 55 15.87 3.35 6.88
CA LYS A 55 14.79 4.33 7.01
C LYS A 55 13.46 3.89 6.40
N THR A 56 13.49 2.97 5.44
CA THR A 56 12.28 2.38 4.85
C THR A 56 11.81 1.18 5.67
N LEU A 57 12.73 0.49 6.36
CA LEU A 57 12.41 -0.62 7.25
C LEU A 57 11.80 -0.16 8.58
N GLU A 58 12.28 0.95 9.14
CA GLU A 58 11.84 1.49 10.44
C GLU A 58 10.49 2.24 10.39
N ARG A 59 9.89 2.36 9.20
CA ARG A 59 8.64 3.10 8.96
C ARG A 59 7.39 2.32 9.30
#